data_AF-D0P3H6-F1
#
_entry.id   AF-D0P3H6-F1
#
_cell.length_a   1.000
_cell.length_b   1.000
_cell.length_c   1.000
_cell.angle_alpha   90.00
_cell.angle_beta   90.00
_cell.angle_gamma   90.00
#
_symmetry.space_group_name_H-M   'P 1'
#
loop_
_entity.id
_entity.type
_entity.pdbx_description
1 polymer ?
#
loop_
_entity_poly.entity_id
_entity_poly.type
_entity_poly.pdbx_seq_one_letter_code
_entity_poly.pdbx_strand_id
1 'polypeptide(L)'
;MLESETFVIFDEARSRGSDMKLPSNASAVLTLGPKLTKDKLMQGAGRMRQLGCNQTLWIASFDEVAQSLLQSSKEREITHLTAIDVLNWVMDNTKAESVRGLLEWASNGIHFQKTQLNHETELVNEDWSLKTL
;
A
#
# COMPACT_ATOMS: atom_id res chain seq x y z
N MET A 1 -18.60 -26.63 -7.78
CA MET A 1 -18.79 -25.17 -7.64
C MET A 1 -18.07 -24.55 -8.82
N LEU A 2 -18.80 -23.96 -9.77
CA LEU A 2 -18.19 -23.35 -10.94
C LEU A 2 -17.41 -22.11 -10.45
N GLU A 3 -16.20 -21.85 -10.97
CA GLU A 3 -15.39 -20.67 -10.58
C GLU A 3 -16.17 -19.36 -10.70
N SER A 4 -17.23 -19.32 -11.52
CA SER A 4 -18.17 -18.20 -11.69
C SER A 4 -18.96 -17.80 -10.45
N GLU A 5 -19.00 -18.60 -9.37
CA GLU A 5 -19.73 -18.31 -8.13
C GLU A 5 -18.82 -18.00 -6.94
N THR A 6 -17.55 -17.65 -7.20
CA THR A 6 -16.54 -17.45 -6.15
C THR A 6 -16.37 -15.98 -5.80
N PHE A 7 -16.60 -15.62 -4.53
CA PHE A 7 -16.21 -14.33 -3.98
C PHE A 7 -14.82 -14.41 -3.34
N VAL A 8 -13.88 -13.64 -3.87
CA VAL A 8 -12.48 -13.65 -3.42
C VAL A 8 -12.16 -12.34 -2.73
N ILE A 9 -11.56 -12.42 -1.54
CA ILE A 9 -11.10 -11.25 -0.78
C ILE A 9 -9.58 -11.25 -0.73
N PHE A 10 -8.97 -10.15 -1.15
CA PHE A 10 -7.55 -9.90 -0.99
C PHE A 10 -7.33 -8.86 0.12
N ASP A 11 -6.77 -9.29 1.24
CA ASP A 11 -6.35 -8.41 2.35
C ASP A 11 -4.82 -8.31 2.38
N GLU A 12 -4.28 -7.11 2.64
CA GLU A 12 -2.84 -6.83 2.56
C GLU A 12 -2.02 -7.69 3.52
N ALA A 13 -2.52 -7.96 4.72
CA ALA A 13 -1.80 -8.73 5.73
C ALA A 13 -1.78 -10.24 5.43
N ARG A 14 -2.86 -10.76 4.83
CA ARG A 14 -3.15 -12.20 4.77
C ARG A 14 -3.03 -12.82 3.37
N SER A 15 -3.00 -12.00 2.32
CA SER A 15 -2.96 -12.48 0.93
C SER A 15 -1.65 -12.20 0.20
N ARG A 16 -0.58 -11.81 0.93
CA ARG A 16 0.75 -11.67 0.33
C ARG A 16 1.19 -13.00 -0.27
N GLY A 17 1.62 -12.97 -1.53
CA GLY A 17 2.03 -14.16 -2.27
C GLY A 17 0.90 -15.08 -2.78
N SER A 18 -0.37 -14.82 -2.43
CA SER A 18 -1.50 -15.60 -2.96
C SER A 18 -1.74 -15.28 -4.43
N ASP A 19 -1.81 -16.29 -5.30
CA ASP A 19 -2.10 -16.14 -6.72
C ASP A 19 -3.36 -16.93 -7.07
N MET A 20 -4.49 -16.23 -7.12
CA MET A 20 -5.76 -16.78 -7.59
C MET A 20 -5.99 -16.32 -9.03
N LYS A 21 -6.24 -17.28 -9.93
CA LYS A 21 -6.61 -16.97 -11.31
C LYS A 21 -8.07 -16.57 -11.34
N LEU A 22 -8.31 -15.29 -11.61
CA LEU A 22 -9.65 -14.76 -11.76
C LEU A 22 -10.15 -14.98 -13.20
N PRO A 23 -11.45 -15.24 -13.40
CA PRO A 23 -12.06 -15.31 -14.73
C PRO A 23 -11.78 -14.05 -15.56
N SER A 24 -11.77 -14.18 -16.89
CA SER A 24 -11.51 -13.06 -17.80
C SER A 24 -12.57 -11.96 -17.74
N ASN A 25 -13.79 -12.28 -17.27
CA ASN A 25 -14.89 -11.33 -17.06
C ASN A 25 -15.05 -10.90 -15.59
N ALA A 26 -14.05 -11.18 -14.74
CA ALA A 26 -14.13 -10.81 -13.32
C ALA A 26 -14.21 -9.28 -13.15
N SER A 27 -15.02 -8.88 -12.17
CA SER A 27 -15.12 -7.48 -11.72
C SER A 27 -14.68 -7.42 -10.27
N ALA A 28 -13.83 -6.46 -9.93
CA ALA A 28 -13.31 -6.29 -8.59
C ALA A 28 -13.61 -4.90 -8.04
N VAL A 29 -13.67 -4.79 -6.72
CA VAL A 29 -13.73 -3.51 -6.00
C VAL A 29 -12.41 -3.32 -5.27
N LEU A 30 -11.74 -2.20 -5.52
CA LEU A 30 -10.55 -1.76 -4.82
C LEU A 30 -10.93 -0.69 -3.82
N THR A 31 -10.76 -1.01 -2.53
CA THR A 31 -11.06 -0.09 -1.43
C THR A 31 -9.85 0.79 -1.14
N LEU A 32 -10.04 2.11 -1.15
CA LEU A 32 -9.01 3.08 -0.77
C LEU A 32 -9.00 3.27 0.74
N GLY A 33 -7.83 3.08 1.34
CA GLY A 33 -7.56 3.40 2.76
C GLY A 33 -6.72 4.66 2.90
N PRO A 34 -6.70 5.31 4.08
CA PRO A 34 -5.86 6.48 4.34
C PRO A 34 -4.38 6.21 4.04
N LYS A 35 -3.68 7.21 3.50
CA LYS A 35 -2.23 7.14 3.18
C LYS A 35 -1.84 6.01 2.23
N LEU A 36 -2.78 5.50 1.42
CA LEU A 36 -2.48 4.48 0.42
C LEU A 36 -1.44 5.00 -0.58
N THR A 37 -0.38 4.22 -0.78
CA THR A 37 0.72 4.54 -1.69
C THR A 37 0.62 3.77 -3.01
N LYS A 38 1.37 4.23 -4.02
CA LYS A 38 1.36 3.71 -5.39
C LYS A 38 1.55 2.20 -5.41
N ASP A 39 2.55 1.72 -4.70
CA ASP A 39 2.89 0.30 -4.74
C ASP A 39 1.79 -0.57 -4.12
N LYS A 40 1.12 -0.10 -3.06
CA LYS A 40 0.00 -0.83 -2.45
C LYS A 40 -1.23 -0.84 -3.36
N LEU A 41 -1.58 0.31 -3.96
CA LEU A 41 -2.65 0.41 -4.94
C LEU A 41 -2.39 -0.55 -6.12
N MET A 42 -1.18 -0.52 -6.67
CA MET A 42 -0.76 -1.38 -7.79
C MET A 42 -0.76 -2.86 -7.40
N GLN A 43 -0.34 -3.21 -6.19
CA GLN A 43 -0.39 -4.60 -5.71
C GLN A 43 -1.82 -5.12 -5.58
N GLY A 44 -2.77 -4.29 -5.15
CA GLY A 44 -4.19 -4.64 -5.08
C GLY A 44 -4.80 -4.76 -6.47
N ALA A 45 -4.68 -3.71 -7.30
CA ALA A 45 -5.19 -3.71 -8.67
C ALA A 45 -4.56 -4.83 -9.53
N GLY A 46 -3.26 -5.09 -9.33
CA GLY A 46 -2.49 -6.10 -10.07
C GLY A 46 -2.91 -7.54 -9.81
N ARG A 47 -3.82 -7.81 -8.87
CA ARG A 47 -4.50 -9.12 -8.76
C ARG A 47 -5.41 -9.38 -9.96
N MET A 48 -5.93 -8.32 -10.58
CA MET A 48 -6.64 -8.37 -11.87
C MET A 48 -5.61 -8.43 -13.00
N ARG A 49 -5.11 -9.63 -13.30
CA ARG A 49 -4.04 -9.86 -14.31
C ARG A 49 -4.43 -9.47 -15.73
N GLN A 50 -5.72 -9.36 -16.02
CA GLN A 50 -6.28 -8.98 -17.32
C GLN A 50 -7.07 -7.67 -17.22
N LEU A 51 -6.74 -6.79 -16.27
CA LEU A 51 -7.41 -5.49 -16.13
C LEU A 51 -7.35 -4.70 -17.44
N GLY A 52 -8.52 -4.30 -17.97
CA GLY A 52 -8.64 -3.66 -19.28
C GLY A 52 -8.77 -4.63 -20.47
N CYS A 53 -8.61 -5.93 -20.22
CA CYS A 53 -8.87 -7.03 -21.15
C CYS A 53 -10.03 -7.89 -20.60
N ASN A 54 -11.26 -7.37 -20.69
CA ASN A 54 -12.52 -7.93 -20.15
C ASN A 54 -12.66 -7.94 -18.63
N GLN A 55 -11.58 -7.80 -17.85
CA GLN A 55 -11.67 -7.57 -16.41
C GLN A 55 -11.88 -6.09 -16.10
N THR A 56 -12.69 -5.81 -15.08
CA THR A 56 -13.00 -4.44 -14.64
C THR A 56 -12.67 -4.22 -13.17
N LEU A 57 -12.42 -2.95 -12.82
CA LEU A 57 -12.06 -2.54 -11.47
C LEU A 57 -12.87 -1.30 -11.09
N TRP A 58 -13.55 -1.39 -9.97
CA TRP A 58 -14.29 -0.31 -9.33
C TRP A 58 -13.49 0.21 -8.15
N ILE A 59 -13.52 1.51 -7.92
CA ILE A 59 -12.85 2.14 -6.79
C ILE A 59 -13.90 2.54 -5.78
N ALA A 60 -13.70 2.17 -4.52
CA ALA A 60 -14.56 2.55 -3.42
C ALA A 60 -13.72 3.17 -2.29
N SER A 61 -14.28 4.12 -1.56
CA SER A 61 -13.59 4.79 -0.46
C SER A 61 -14.57 5.16 0.65
N PHE A 62 -14.05 5.32 1.86
CA PHE A 62 -14.78 6.01 2.93
C PHE A 62 -14.74 7.53 2.72
N ASP A 63 -15.66 8.24 3.37
CA ASP A 63 -15.81 9.69 3.24
C ASP A 63 -14.51 10.44 3.56
N GLU A 64 -13.77 10.02 4.58
CA GLU A 64 -12.48 10.62 4.96
C GLU A 64 -11.49 10.64 3.79
N VAL A 65 -11.39 9.53 3.05
CA VAL A 65 -10.49 9.41 1.90
C VAL A 65 -11.03 10.21 0.72
N ALA A 66 -12.35 10.22 0.49
CA ALA A 66 -12.96 11.03 -0.56
C ALA A 66 -12.74 12.54 -0.33
N GLN A 67 -12.81 12.99 0.93
CA GLN A 67 -12.50 14.37 1.30
C GLN A 67 -11.01 14.68 1.10
N SER A 68 -10.11 13.76 1.47
CA SER A 68 -8.67 13.91 1.21
C SER A 68 -8.36 14.00 -0.28
N LEU A 69 -9.04 13.19 -1.11
CA LEU A 69 -8.96 13.24 -2.57
C LEU A 69 -9.39 14.61 -3.10
N LEU A 70 -10.54 15.13 -2.66
CA LEU A 70 -11.01 16.46 -3.06
C LEU A 70 -10.03 17.57 -2.70
N GLN A 71 -9.40 17.50 -1.52
CA GLN A 71 -8.38 18.49 -1.11
C GLN A 71 -7.13 18.44 -1.99
N SER A 72 -6.78 17.27 -2.52
CA SER A 72 -5.65 17.11 -3.44
C SER A 72 -5.99 17.42 -4.90
N SER A 73 -7.28 17.35 -5.27
CA SER A 73 -7.77 17.64 -6.62
C SER A 73 -8.22 19.10 -6.73
N LYS A 74 -8.46 19.54 -7.97
CA LYS A 74 -9.09 20.85 -8.26
C LYS A 74 -10.62 20.76 -8.22
N GLU A 75 -11.16 19.57 -8.04
CA GLU A 75 -12.59 19.30 -8.04
C GLU A 75 -13.28 19.77 -6.76
N ARG A 76 -14.57 20.14 -6.90
CA ARG A 76 -15.40 20.61 -5.77
C ARG A 76 -16.39 19.57 -5.27
N GLU A 77 -16.67 18.54 -6.07
CA GLU A 77 -17.64 17.50 -5.73
C GLU A 77 -17.07 16.11 -6.02
N ILE A 78 -17.41 15.15 -5.15
CA ILE A 78 -16.94 13.75 -5.23
C ILE A 78 -17.37 13.10 -6.55
N THR A 79 -18.53 13.49 -7.07
CA THR A 79 -19.13 13.01 -8.32
C THR A 79 -18.28 13.28 -9.56
N HIS A 80 -17.39 14.27 -9.50
CA HIS A 80 -16.47 14.63 -10.58
C HIS A 80 -15.09 13.96 -10.47
N LEU A 81 -14.81 13.25 -9.36
CA LEU A 81 -13.54 12.55 -9.21
C LEU A 81 -13.40 11.44 -10.24
N THR A 82 -12.26 11.44 -10.91
CA THR A 82 -11.88 10.43 -11.89
C THR A 82 -10.84 9.46 -11.32
N ALA A 83 -10.58 8.37 -12.03
CA ALA A 83 -9.46 7.48 -11.70
C ALA A 83 -8.10 8.22 -11.73
N ILE A 84 -7.97 9.28 -12.53
CA ILE A 84 -6.74 10.10 -12.61
C ILE A 84 -6.53 10.86 -11.30
N ASP A 85 -7.58 11.40 -10.69
CA ASP A 85 -7.50 12.06 -9.38
C ASP A 85 -7.03 11.10 -8.29
N VAL A 86 -7.56 9.87 -8.31
CA VAL A 86 -7.11 8.80 -7.39
C VAL A 86 -5.63 8.50 -7.58
N LEU A 87 -5.16 8.36 -8.82
CA LEU A 87 -3.75 8.10 -9.11
C LEU A 87 -2.86 9.25 -8.64
N ASN A 88 -3.27 10.50 -8.86
CA ASN A 88 -2.52 11.68 -8.39
C ASN A 88 -2.41 11.71 -6.87
N TRP A 89 -3.53 11.50 -6.16
CA TRP A 89 -3.56 11.45 -4.69
C TRP A 89 -2.67 10.33 -4.13
N VAL A 90 -2.73 9.14 -4.73
CA VAL A 90 -1.86 8.01 -4.34
C VAL A 90 -0.38 8.34 -4.59
N MET A 91 -0.06 9.06 -5.65
CA MET A 91 1.30 9.54 -5.92
C MET A 91 1.77 10.56 -4.90
N ASP A 92 0.91 11.49 -4.49
CA ASP A 92 1.26 12.48 -3.47
C ASP A 92 1.48 11.84 -2.09
N ASN A 93 0.65 10.86 -1.72
CA ASN A 93 0.90 10.01 -0.54
C ASN A 93 2.26 9.29 -0.63
N THR A 94 2.62 8.80 -1.82
CA THR A 94 3.90 8.10 -2.04
C THR A 94 5.09 9.04 -1.86
N LYS A 95 5.00 10.28 -2.35
CA LYS A 95 6.03 11.30 -2.13
C LYS A 95 6.19 11.62 -0.65
N ALA A 96 5.07 11.87 0.05
CA ALA A 96 5.08 12.16 1.47
C ALA A 96 5.69 11.00 2.29
N GLU A 97 5.32 9.77 1.97
CA GLU A 97 5.86 8.57 2.63
C GLU A 97 7.35 8.38 2.33
N SER A 98 7.77 8.63 1.09
CA SER A 98 9.19 8.55 0.70
C SER A 98 10.04 9.56 1.46
N VAL A 99 9.57 10.80 1.61
CA VAL A 99 10.26 11.83 2.41
C VAL A 99 10.35 11.41 3.88
N ARG A 100 9.28 10.85 4.43
CA ARG A 100 9.26 10.34 5.82
C ARG A 100 10.28 9.21 6.02
N GLY A 101 10.42 8.33 5.04
CA GLY A 101 11.38 7.23 5.06
C GLY A 101 12.86 7.64 4.90
N LEU A 102 13.16 8.88 4.47
CA LEU A 102 14.54 9.32 4.26
C LEU A 102 15.38 9.29 5.54
N LEU A 103 14.80 9.64 6.69
CA LEU A 103 15.53 9.66 7.97
C LEU A 103 15.92 8.24 8.42
N GLU A 104 14.99 7.29 8.29
CA GLU A 104 15.25 5.89 8.59
C GLU A 104 16.28 5.31 7.61
N TRP A 105 16.13 5.60 6.31
CA TRP A 105 17.09 5.20 5.29
C TRP A 105 18.50 5.74 5.57
N ALA A 106 18.62 7.03 5.91
CA ALA A 106 19.90 7.66 6.23
C ALA A 106 20.50 7.07 7.51
N SER A 107 19.68 6.85 8.54
CA SER A 107 20.11 6.21 9.79
C SER A 107 20.64 4.80 9.55
N ASN A 108 19.94 4.00 8.73
CA ASN A 108 20.38 2.67 8.31
C ASN A 108 21.70 2.70 7.52
N GLY A 109 21.90 3.71 6.68
CA GLY A 109 23.16 3.91 5.95
C GLY A 109 24.34 4.24 6.89
N ILE A 110 24.14 5.14 7.85
CA ILE A 110 25.15 5.48 8.86
C ILE A 110 25.46 4.26 9.74
N HIS A 111 24.43 3.54 10.16
CA HIS A 111 24.53 2.30 10.93
C HIS A 111 25.33 1.22 10.20
N PHE A 112 25.04 1.00 8.91
CA PHE A 112 25.82 0.09 8.05
C PHE A 112 27.30 0.49 7.96
N GLN A 113 27.60 1.79 7.81
CA GLN A 113 28.98 2.26 7.76
C GLN A 113 29.72 2.02 9.09
N LYS A 114 29.06 2.28 10.23
CA LYS A 114 29.63 2.06 11.56
C LYS A 114 29.96 0.59 11.81
N THR A 115 29.02 -0.31 11.49
CA THR A 115 29.22 -1.75 11.64
C THR A 115 30.30 -2.31 10.73
N GLN A 116 30.43 -1.80 9.49
CA GLN A 116 31.53 -2.18 8.59
C GLN A 116 32.90 -1.79 9.14
N LEU A 117 33.02 -0.60 9.76
CA LEU A 117 34.28 -0.13 10.33
C LEU A 117 34.65 -0.84 11.63
N ASN A 118 33.67 -1.19 12.45
CA ASN A 118 33.88 -1.96 13.66
C ASN A 118 32.66 -2.85 13.95
N HIS A 119 32.82 -4.15 13.73
CA HIS A 119 31.72 -5.12 13.84
C HIS A 119 31.22 -5.28 15.29
N GLU A 120 32.02 -4.91 16.29
CA GLU A 120 31.65 -5.08 17.70
C GLU A 120 30.92 -3.86 18.29
N THR A 121 30.94 -2.70 17.61
CA THR A 121 30.37 -1.45 18.17
C THR A 121 28.87 -1.47 18.44
N GLU A 122 28.14 -2.45 17.92
CA GLU A 122 26.69 -2.59 18.11
C GLU A 122 26.27 -3.86 18.86
N LEU A 123 27.25 -4.66 19.30
CA LEU A 123 26.99 -5.72 20.26
C LEU A 123 26.72 -5.07 21.61
N VAL A 124 25.44 -4.73 21.85
CA VAL A 124 24.96 -4.43 23.18
C VAL A 124 24.87 -5.78 23.91
N ASN A 125 25.69 -5.97 24.94
CA ASN A 125 25.43 -7.06 25.88
C ASN A 125 24.08 -6.75 26.55
N GLU A 126 23.02 -7.43 26.10
CA GLU A 126 21.73 -7.34 26.75
C GLU A 126 21.88 -7.82 28.19
N ASP A 127 21.67 -6.92 29.13
CA ASP A 127 21.59 -7.26 30.54
C ASP A 127 20.20 -7.87 30.78
N TRP A 128 20.13 -9.20 30.70
CA TRP A 128 18.94 -10.00 30.99
C TRP A 128 18.63 -10.08 32.49
N SER A 129 19.26 -9.25 33.33
CA SER A 129 18.87 -9.17 34.74
C SER A 129 17.40 -8.73 34.84
N LEU A 130 16.56 -9.69 35.20
CA LEU A 130 15.16 -9.46 35.52
C LEU A 130 15.13 -8.48 36.70
N LYS A 131 14.76 -7.22 36.44
CA LYS A 131 14.40 -6.29 37.52
C LYS A 131 13.28 -6.95 38.31
N THR A 132 13.60 -7.38 39.52
CA THR A 132 12.64 -7.92 40.47
C THR A 132 11.72 -6.77 40.84
N LEU A 133 10.45 -6.90 40.46
CA LEU A 133 9.35 -5.98 40.83
C LEU A 133 9.11 -5.99 42.34
#